data_AF-A0A7S0G3A8-F1
#
_entry.id   AF-A0A7S0G3A8-F1
#
_cell.length_a   1.000
_cell.length_b   1.000
_cell.length_c   1.000
_cell.angle_alpha   90.00
_cell.angle_beta   90.00
_cell.angle_gamma   90.00
#
_symmetry.space_group_name_H-M   'P 1'
#
loop_
_entity.id
_entity.type
_entity.pdbx_description
1 polymer ?
#
loop_
_entity_poly.entity_id
_entity_poly.type
_entity_poly.pdbx_seq_one_letter_code
_entity_poly.pdbx_strand_id
1 'polypeptide(L)'
;MKRRTTGIEILLVEVLFVFFFVSSQRMAEAEVPKDDQKIKDALAEKALGNEAYKKKEFEKAIEHYDKAMELNPDEMSFLTNRSAVKFEINDLDGAIADCEEVIKQNKER
;
A
#
# COMPACT_ATOMS: atom_id res chain seq x y z
N MET A 1 53.91 27.07 -2.03
CA MET A 1 54.03 25.83 -1.23
C MET A 1 52.98 24.83 -1.75
N LYS A 2 53.37 23.91 -2.65
CA LYS A 2 52.46 22.96 -3.30
C LYS A 2 52.31 21.75 -2.38
N ARG A 3 51.21 21.67 -1.61
CA ARG A 3 50.93 20.50 -0.76
C ARG A 3 50.67 19.30 -1.67
N ARG A 4 51.56 18.31 -1.64
CA ARG A 4 51.35 17.02 -2.31
C ARG A 4 50.39 16.24 -1.41
N THR A 5 49.14 16.10 -1.84
CA THR A 5 48.19 15.20 -1.18
C THR A 5 48.67 13.77 -1.41
N THR A 6 48.95 13.05 -0.32
CA THR A 6 49.33 11.64 -0.34
C THR A 6 48.10 10.79 -0.65
N GLY A 7 48.23 9.76 -1.50
CA GLY A 7 47.12 8.98 -2.06
C GLY A 7 46.13 8.37 -1.06
N ILE A 8 46.47 8.30 0.23
CA ILE A 8 45.58 7.86 1.32
C ILE A 8 44.44 8.87 1.56
N GLU A 9 44.71 10.18 1.48
CA GLU A 9 43.65 11.20 1.64
C GLU A 9 42.65 11.17 0.47
N ILE A 10 43.12 10.82 -0.73
CA ILE A 10 42.27 10.66 -1.92
C ILE A 10 41.38 9.42 -1.76
N LEU A 11 41.95 8.30 -1.29
CA LEU A 11 41.19 7.07 -1.07
C LEU A 11 40.10 7.20 0.00
N LEU A 12 40.36 7.96 1.08
CA LEU A 12 39.36 8.22 2.12
C LEU A 12 38.19 9.07 1.61
N VAL A 13 38.45 10.05 0.75
CA VAL A 13 37.40 10.87 0.13
C VAL A 13 36.55 10.03 -0.84
N GLU A 14 37.16 9.12 -1.60
CA GLU A 14 36.42 8.22 -2.49
C GLU A 14 35.56 7.22 -1.73
N VAL A 15 36.08 6.61 -0.65
CA VAL A 15 35.30 5.67 0.19
C VAL A 15 34.13 6.38 0.86
N LEU A 16 34.33 7.58 1.41
CA LEU A 16 33.24 8.37 1.99
C LEU A 16 32.24 8.83 0.94
N PHE A 17 32.69 9.17 -0.28
CA PHE A 17 31.81 9.52 -1.38
C PHE A 17 30.97 8.33 -1.84
N VAL A 18 31.54 7.14 -1.96
CA VAL A 18 30.78 5.92 -2.27
C VAL A 18 29.81 5.59 -1.14
N PHE A 19 30.21 5.74 0.13
CA PHE A 19 29.32 5.48 1.26
C PHE A 19 28.16 6.50 1.30
N PHE A 20 28.44 7.77 1.03
CA PHE A 20 27.44 8.83 0.92
C PHE A 20 26.54 8.64 -0.30
N PHE A 21 27.08 8.21 -1.44
CA PHE A 21 26.36 7.92 -2.67
C PHE A 21 25.44 6.69 -2.53
N VAL A 22 25.93 5.60 -1.91
CA VAL A 22 25.16 4.38 -1.64
C VAL A 22 24.07 4.65 -0.60
N SER A 23 24.36 5.41 0.47
CA SER A 23 23.35 5.81 1.45
C SER A 23 22.33 6.80 0.87
N SER A 24 22.73 7.66 -0.05
CA SER A 24 21.82 8.55 -0.78
C SER A 24 20.98 7.81 -1.83
N GLN A 25 21.49 6.73 -2.44
CA GLN A 25 20.70 5.84 -3.32
C GLN A 25 19.67 5.03 -2.53
N ARG A 26 19.95 4.64 -1.29
CA ARG A 26 19.01 3.89 -0.43
C ARG A 26 17.74 4.68 -0.08
N MET A 27 17.76 6.00 -0.20
CA MET A 27 16.59 6.87 -0.01
C MET A 27 15.68 6.91 -1.26
N ALA A 28 16.17 6.48 -2.42
CA ALA A 28 15.43 6.51 -3.69
C ALA A 28 14.59 5.24 -3.96
N GLU A 29 14.64 4.25 -3.07
CA GLU A 29 13.67 3.15 -2.99
C GLU A 29 12.48 3.50 -2.08
N ALA A 30 12.23 4.80 -1.87
CA ALA A 30 10.99 5.27 -1.27
C ALA A 30 9.83 4.94 -2.22
N GLU A 31 8.94 4.05 -1.76
CA GLU A 31 7.60 3.72 -2.28
C GLU A 31 7.35 4.06 -3.74
N VAL A 32 7.23 3.02 -4.59
CA VAL A 32 6.69 3.18 -5.96
C VAL A 32 5.46 4.08 -5.87
N PRO A 33 5.46 5.28 -6.49
CA PRO A 33 4.33 6.18 -6.41
C PRO A 33 3.17 5.46 -7.07
N LYS A 34 2.25 4.95 -6.23
CA LYS A 34 1.00 4.38 -6.69
C LYS A 34 0.35 5.44 -7.55
N ASP A 35 -0.08 5.04 -8.74
CA ASP A 35 -0.76 5.91 -9.67
C ASP A 35 -1.92 6.63 -8.95
N ASP A 36 -1.75 7.94 -8.73
CA ASP A 36 -2.71 8.79 -8.01
C ASP A 36 -4.13 8.67 -8.58
N GLN A 37 -4.25 8.34 -9.88
CA GLN A 37 -5.54 8.11 -10.51
C GLN A 37 -6.18 6.80 -10.04
N LYS A 38 -5.42 5.70 -9.97
CA LYS A 38 -5.94 4.42 -9.47
C LYS A 38 -6.38 4.49 -8.02
N ILE A 39 -5.68 5.25 -7.18
CA ILE A 39 -6.10 5.48 -5.80
C ILE A 39 -7.45 6.21 -5.77
N LYS A 40 -7.61 7.26 -6.58
CA LYS A 40 -8.89 7.99 -6.68
C LYS A 40 -10.02 7.10 -7.18
N ASP A 41 -9.75 6.29 -8.20
CA ASP A 41 -10.73 5.37 -8.77
C ASP A 41 -11.13 4.30 -7.74
N ALA A 42 -10.17 3.75 -6.99
CA ALA A 42 -10.43 2.81 -5.89
C ALA A 42 -11.32 3.43 -4.80
N LEU A 43 -11.06 4.69 -4.44
CA LEU A 43 -11.88 5.42 -3.47
C LEU A 43 -13.29 5.71 -3.99
N ALA A 44 -13.44 5.95 -5.29
CA ALA A 44 -14.74 6.11 -5.94
C ALA A 44 -15.53 4.80 -5.91
N GLU A 45 -14.91 3.67 -6.27
CA GLU A 45 -15.51 2.34 -6.18
C GLU A 45 -15.94 2.01 -4.74
N LYS A 46 -15.09 2.28 -3.75
CA LYS A 46 -15.47 2.16 -2.32
C LYS A 46 -16.70 3.01 -1.97
N ALA A 47 -16.79 4.24 -2.47
CA ALA A 47 -17.93 5.10 -2.19
C ALA A 47 -19.23 4.53 -2.79
N LEU A 48 -19.16 3.97 -4.01
CA LEU A 48 -20.28 3.25 -4.63
C LEU A 48 -20.68 2.01 -3.83
N GLY A 49 -19.70 1.23 -3.36
CA GLY A 49 -19.95 0.08 -2.49
C GLY A 49 -20.65 0.46 -1.18
N ASN A 50 -20.22 1.55 -0.56
CA ASN A 50 -20.88 2.09 0.64
C ASN A 50 -22.32 2.56 0.38
N GLU A 51 -22.58 3.11 -0.80
CA GLU A 51 -23.93 3.54 -1.19
C GLU A 51 -24.84 2.33 -1.44
N ALA A 52 -24.33 1.30 -2.11
CA ALA A 52 -25.01 0.02 -2.31
C ALA A 52 -25.30 -0.68 -0.98
N TYR A 53 -24.35 -0.69 -0.04
CA TYR A 53 -24.53 -1.22 1.31
C TYR A 53 -25.68 -0.53 2.05
N LYS A 54 -25.75 0.82 2.00
CA LYS A 54 -26.85 1.59 2.60
C LYS A 54 -28.22 1.25 1.99
N LYS A 55 -28.24 0.89 0.70
CA LYS A 55 -29.44 0.42 -0.02
C LYS A 55 -29.74 -1.07 0.21
N LYS A 56 -28.90 -1.78 0.99
CA LYS A 56 -28.93 -3.23 1.19
C LYS A 56 -28.74 -4.04 -0.11
N GLU A 57 -28.10 -3.44 -1.11
CA GLU A 57 -27.70 -4.09 -2.35
C GLU A 57 -26.35 -4.78 -2.14
N PHE A 58 -26.33 -5.82 -1.30
CA PHE A 58 -25.12 -6.41 -0.75
C PHE A 58 -24.17 -7.02 -1.80
N GLU A 59 -24.71 -7.72 -2.80
CA GLU A 59 -23.89 -8.29 -3.88
C GLU A 59 -23.14 -7.21 -4.66
N LYS A 60 -23.83 -6.11 -5.03
CA LYS A 60 -23.19 -4.96 -5.69
C LYS A 60 -22.18 -4.26 -4.79
N ALA A 61 -22.46 -4.18 -3.49
CA ALA A 61 -21.50 -3.61 -2.55
C ALA A 61 -20.19 -4.40 -2.55
N ILE A 62 -20.28 -5.73 -2.54
CA ILE A 62 -19.13 -6.64 -2.65
C ILE A 62 -18.38 -6.42 -3.97
N GLU A 63 -19.08 -6.38 -5.10
CA GLU A 63 -18.46 -6.15 -6.42
C GLU A 63 -17.67 -4.82 -6.47
N HIS A 64 -18.21 -3.76 -5.89
CA HIS A 64 -17.54 -2.46 -5.83
C HIS A 64 -16.30 -2.49 -4.91
N TYR A 65 -16.36 -3.19 -3.77
CA TYR A 65 -15.18 -3.37 -2.93
C TYR A 65 -14.11 -4.23 -3.61
N ASP A 66 -14.49 -5.26 -4.36
CA ASP A 66 -13.58 -6.09 -5.13
C ASP A 66 -12.82 -5.27 -6.18
N LYS A 67 -13.52 -4.43 -6.95
CA LYS A 67 -12.88 -3.49 -7.88
C LYS A 67 -11.95 -2.51 -7.18
N ALA A 68 -12.34 -1.99 -6.01
CA ALA A 68 -11.48 -1.10 -5.23
C ALA A 68 -10.17 -1.78 -4.82
N MET A 69 -10.21 -3.06 -4.44
CA MET A 69 -9.02 -3.86 -4.12
C MET A 69 -8.14 -4.16 -5.34
N GLU A 70 -8.73 -4.37 -6.52
CA GLU A 70 -7.95 -4.52 -7.76
C GLU A 70 -7.17 -3.25 -8.12
N LEU A 71 -7.75 -2.08 -7.84
CA LEU A 71 -7.15 -0.77 -8.14
C LEU A 71 -6.10 -0.36 -7.10
N ASN A 72 -6.35 -0.65 -5.82
CA ASN A 72 -5.43 -0.33 -4.73
C ASN A 72 -5.45 -1.48 -3.67
N PRO A 73 -4.66 -2.54 -3.89
CA PRO A 73 -4.67 -3.74 -3.05
C PRO A 73 -4.15 -3.49 -1.62
N ASP A 74 -3.45 -2.38 -1.43
CA ASP A 74 -2.86 -2.03 -0.14
C ASP A 74 -3.84 -1.28 0.78
N GLU A 75 -5.05 -0.95 0.33
CA GLU A 75 -6.00 -0.24 1.19
C GLU A 75 -6.91 -1.22 1.94
N MET A 76 -6.59 -1.44 3.22
CA MET A 76 -7.28 -2.40 4.09
C MET A 76 -8.75 -2.06 4.35
N SER A 77 -9.16 -0.79 4.19
CA SER A 77 -10.55 -0.40 4.45
C SER A 77 -11.53 -1.08 3.50
N PHE A 78 -11.11 -1.53 2.31
CA PHE A 78 -12.00 -2.26 1.39
C PHE A 78 -12.36 -3.64 1.92
N LEU A 79 -11.37 -4.40 2.41
CA LEU A 79 -11.59 -5.70 3.06
C LEU A 79 -12.47 -5.57 4.30
N THR A 80 -12.25 -4.52 5.10
CA THR A 80 -13.05 -4.27 6.30
C THR A 80 -14.51 -3.92 5.97
N ASN A 81 -14.75 -3.19 4.88
CA ASN A 81 -16.12 -2.92 4.45
C ASN A 81 -16.78 -4.16 3.83
N ARG A 82 -16.04 -4.96 3.03
CA ARG A 82 -16.54 -6.23 2.47
C ARG A 82 -16.88 -7.23 3.56
N SER A 83 -16.07 -7.33 4.63
CA SER A 83 -16.35 -8.20 5.77
C SER A 83 -17.62 -7.80 6.51
N ALA A 84 -17.89 -6.49 6.66
CA ALA A 84 -19.14 -5.99 7.20
C ALA A 84 -20.35 -6.41 6.35
N VAL A 85 -20.23 -6.33 5.01
CA VAL A 85 -21.31 -6.79 4.11
C VAL A 85 -21.55 -8.28 4.23
N LYS A 86 -20.48 -9.09 4.25
CA LYS A 86 -20.56 -10.54 4.40
C LYS A 86 -21.20 -10.92 5.74
N PHE A 87 -20.87 -10.20 6.81
CA PHE A 87 -21.50 -10.37 8.11
C PHE A 87 -23.02 -10.12 8.06
N GLU A 88 -23.48 -9.05 7.39
CA GLU A 88 -24.91 -8.73 7.25
C GLU A 88 -25.70 -9.79 6.47
N ILE A 89 -25.07 -10.47 5.50
CA ILE A 89 -25.70 -11.58 4.75
C ILE A 89 -25.53 -12.96 5.42
N ASN A 90 -25.01 -13.00 6.65
CA ASN A 90 -24.67 -14.21 7.41
C ASN A 90 -23.60 -15.11 6.76
N ASP A 91 -22.80 -14.58 5.85
CA ASP A 91 -21.57 -15.23 5.37
C ASP A 91 -20.44 -14.99 6.38
N LEU A 92 -20.53 -15.68 7.52
CA LEU A 92 -19.58 -15.52 8.63
C LEU A 92 -18.19 -16.06 8.26
N ASP A 93 -18.12 -17.17 7.52
CA ASP A 93 -16.86 -17.74 7.07
C ASP A 93 -16.12 -16.78 6.14
N GLY A 94 -16.83 -16.19 5.18
CA GLY A 94 -16.26 -15.19 4.28
C GLY A 94 -15.87 -13.90 4.99
N ALA A 95 -16.62 -13.47 6.02
CA ALA A 95 -16.28 -12.30 6.83
C ALA A 95 -15.02 -12.55 7.68
N ILE A 96 -14.89 -13.73 8.28
CA ILE A 96 -13.70 -14.14 9.03
C ILE A 96 -12.48 -14.16 8.12
N ALA A 97 -12.59 -14.78 6.93
CA ALA A 97 -11.50 -14.82 5.96
C ALA A 97 -11.00 -13.40 5.58
N ASP A 98 -11.91 -12.46 5.36
CA ASP A 98 -11.56 -11.06 5.08
C ASP A 98 -10.85 -10.40 6.28
N CYS A 99 -11.32 -10.67 7.51
CA CYS A 99 -10.68 -10.14 8.73
C CYS A 99 -9.28 -10.73 8.95
N GLU A 100 -9.09 -12.03 8.68
CA GLU A 100 -7.80 -12.70 8.78
C GLU A 100 -6.80 -12.13 7.77
N GLU A 101 -7.23 -11.87 6.55
CA GLU A 101 -6.41 -11.20 5.54
C GLU A 101 -6.02 -9.79 6.00
N VAL A 102 -6.93 -9.05 6.64
CA VAL A 102 -6.61 -7.74 7.22
C VAL A 102 -5.51 -7.82 8.27
N ILE A 103 -5.63 -8.78 9.18
CA ILE A 103 -4.64 -9.01 10.24
C ILE A 103 -3.29 -9.41 9.64
N LYS A 104 -3.30 -10.26 8.62
CA LYS A 104 -2.09 -10.72 7.94
C LYS A 104 -1.34 -9.56 7.28
N GLN A 105 -2.03 -8.76 6.46
CA GLN A 105 -1.39 -7.62 5.79
C GLN A 105 -0.92 -6.55 6.78
N ASN A 106 -1.64 -6.34 7.89
CA ASN A 106 -1.19 -5.40 8.93
C ASN A 106 0.07 -5.86 9.68
N LYS A 107 0.29 -7.18 9.79
CA LYS A 107 1.54 -7.73 10.38
C LYS A 107 2.73 -7.66 9.43
N GLU A 108 2.47 -7.59 8.12
CA GLU A 108 3.49 -7.55 7.06
C GLU A 108 3.92 -6.10 6.70
N ARG A 109 3.30 -5.09 7.32
CA ARG A 109 3.62 -3.66 7.21
C ARG A 109 4.55 -3.19 8.31
#